data_AF-A0A7C6RYI6-F1
#
_entry.id   AF-A0A7C6RYI6-F1
#
_cell.length_a   1.000
_cell.length_b   1.000
_cell.length_c   1.000
_cell.angle_alpha   90.00
_cell.angle_beta   90.00
_cell.angle_gamma   90.00
#
_symmetry.space_group_name_H-M   'P 1'
#
loop_
_entity.id
_entity.type
_entity.pdbx_description
1 polymer ?
#
loop_
_entity_poly.entity_id
_entity_poly.type
_entity_poly.pdbx_seq_one_letter_code
_entity_poly.pdbx_strand_id
1 'polypeptide(L)'
;GDYTVAVRRADLADGAYRATVTFSSSANSARTTVIMQVANELTGAAVGQQYAVLADPETGDTVASVAGQSQADGSHAFVLRDVPAGTYQLYAGSDSDNDQFICDEGESCGAYLTLEAPARIAVDRDVGRLNFVSGFTVKLTATPSSGAGFPESGIPRGPVPATGIRR
;
A
#
# COMPACT_ATOMS: atom_id res chain seq x y z
N GLY A 1 -7.38 -26.01 -15.54
CA GLY A 1 -7.26 -26.59 -14.21
C GLY A 1 -6.96 -25.45 -13.27
N ASP A 2 -7.59 -25.45 -12.10
CA ASP A 2 -7.48 -24.35 -11.16
C ASP A 2 -6.48 -24.71 -10.07
N TYR A 3 -5.53 -23.81 -9.80
CA TYR A 3 -4.46 -24.02 -8.84
C TYR A 3 -4.50 -22.94 -7.77
N THR A 4 -4.53 -23.34 -6.50
CA THR A 4 -4.46 -22.42 -5.36
C THR A 4 -3.03 -22.33 -4.86
N VAL A 5 -2.49 -21.11 -4.81
CA VAL A 5 -1.18 -20.82 -4.19
C VAL A 5 -1.44 -20.14 -2.85
N ALA A 6 -0.90 -20.71 -1.77
CA ALA A 6 -0.98 -20.14 -0.44
C ALA A 6 0.42 -19.81 0.08
N VAL A 7 0.57 -18.69 0.77
CA VAL A 7 1.84 -18.24 1.35
C VAL A 7 1.72 -18.28 2.87
N ARG A 8 2.69 -18.93 3.54
CA ARG A 8 2.80 -18.93 5.00
C ARG A 8 3.81 -17.87 5.42
N ARG A 9 3.36 -16.93 6.25
CA ARG A 9 4.16 -15.79 6.73
C ARG A 9 4.79 -16.01 8.11
N ALA A 10 4.28 -16.98 8.86
CA ALA A 10 4.78 -17.29 10.20
C ALA A 10 6.27 -17.65 10.14
N ASP A 11 7.03 -17.17 11.12
CA ASP A 11 8.44 -17.48 11.33
C ASP A 11 9.40 -16.95 10.24
N LEU A 12 8.93 -16.09 9.34
CA LEU A 12 9.76 -15.36 8.37
C LEU A 12 10.25 -14.05 8.97
N ALA A 13 11.50 -13.69 8.70
CA ALA A 13 12.06 -12.41 9.08
C ALA A 13 11.39 -11.26 8.30
N ASP A 14 11.46 -10.05 8.83
CA ASP A 14 10.97 -8.87 8.12
C ASP A 14 11.70 -8.69 6.78
N GLY A 15 10.95 -8.34 5.74
CA GLY A 15 11.49 -8.12 4.41
C GLY A 15 10.50 -8.39 3.28
N ALA A 16 10.91 -8.02 2.07
CA ALA A 16 10.23 -8.38 0.84
C ALA A 16 10.74 -9.74 0.34
N TYR A 17 9.79 -10.61 -0.05
CA TYR A 17 10.03 -11.96 -0.55
C TYR A 17 9.46 -12.07 -1.96
N ARG A 18 10.25 -12.66 -2.86
CA ARG A 18 9.86 -12.88 -4.25
C ARG A 18 10.07 -14.33 -4.64
N ALA A 19 9.04 -14.94 -5.21
CA ALA A 19 9.11 -16.30 -5.74
C ALA A 19 8.53 -16.35 -7.17
N THR A 20 9.06 -17.24 -8.00
CA THR A 20 8.47 -17.55 -9.31
C THR A 20 7.87 -18.94 -9.24
N VAL A 21 6.55 -19.05 -9.41
CA VAL A 21 5.86 -20.33 -9.53
C VAL A 21 5.82 -20.70 -11.00
N THR A 22 6.36 -21.87 -11.35
CA THR A 22 6.35 -22.40 -12.71
C THR A 22 5.37 -23.56 -12.81
N PHE A 23 4.41 -23.44 -13.72
CA PHE A 23 3.49 -24.51 -14.09
C PHE A 23 4.02 -25.17 -15.36
N SER A 24 4.32 -26.46 -15.28
CA SER A 24 4.81 -27.24 -16.43
C SER A 24 3.76 -28.25 -16.87
N SER A 25 3.47 -28.29 -18.16
CA SER A 25 2.64 -29.31 -18.82
C SER A 25 3.47 -30.04 -19.89
N SER A 26 2.93 -31.14 -20.43
CA SER A 26 3.54 -31.83 -21.57
C SER A 26 3.56 -31.02 -22.87
N ALA A 27 2.82 -29.90 -22.93
CA ALA A 27 2.72 -29.04 -24.11
C ALA A 27 3.45 -27.70 -23.94
N ASN A 28 3.51 -27.15 -22.72
CA ASN A 28 4.03 -25.80 -22.44
C ASN A 28 4.34 -25.56 -20.96
N SER A 29 5.01 -24.44 -20.66
CA SER A 29 5.20 -23.94 -19.31
C SER A 29 4.64 -22.52 -19.14
N ALA A 30 4.01 -22.23 -18.01
CA ALA A 30 3.58 -20.88 -17.60
C ALA A 30 4.31 -20.47 -16.31
N ARG A 31 4.58 -19.17 -16.13
CA ARG A 31 5.22 -18.64 -14.92
C ARG A 31 4.38 -17.53 -14.32
N THR A 32 4.24 -17.52 -13.00
CA THR A 32 3.66 -16.41 -12.25
C THR A 32 4.61 -15.95 -11.16
N THR A 33 4.70 -14.64 -10.94
CA THR A 33 5.51 -14.07 -9.85
C THR A 33 4.63 -13.87 -8.63
N VAL A 34 5.11 -14.35 -7.49
CA VAL A 34 4.50 -14.12 -6.17
C VAL A 34 5.41 -13.18 -5.40
N ILE A 35 4.84 -12.08 -4.91
CA ILE A 35 5.53 -11.11 -4.06
C ILE A 35 4.80 -11.08 -2.72
N MET A 36 5.54 -11.05 -1.62
CA MET A 36 5.02 -10.98 -0.27
C MET A 36 5.92 -10.08 0.56
N GLN A 37 5.33 -9.30 1.47
CA GLN A 37 6.06 -8.54 2.47
C GLN A 37 5.72 -9.04 3.88
N VAL A 38 6.75 -9.20 4.71
CA VAL A 38 6.66 -9.37 6.17
C VAL A 38 7.24 -8.10 6.79
N ALA A 39 6.51 -7.48 7.69
CA ALA A 39 6.93 -6.24 8.33
C ALA A 39 6.80 -6.41 9.85
N ASN A 40 7.71 -5.77 10.58
CA ASN A 40 7.69 -5.77 12.03
C ASN A 40 6.40 -5.10 12.49
N GLU A 41 5.62 -5.77 13.35
CA GLU A 41 4.51 -5.13 14.04
C GLU A 41 5.07 -4.15 15.06
N LEU A 42 5.39 -2.94 14.61
CA LEU A 42 5.45 -1.80 15.51
C LEU A 42 4.01 -1.58 15.96
N THR A 43 3.74 -1.84 17.23
CA THR A 43 2.42 -1.71 17.87
C THR A 43 1.68 -0.49 17.32
N GLY A 44 0.40 -0.62 16.95
CA GLY A 44 -0.34 0.38 16.15
C GLY A 44 -0.37 1.83 16.67
N ALA A 45 0.07 2.07 17.91
CA ALA A 45 0.32 3.42 18.42
C ALA A 45 1.57 4.10 17.83
N ALA A 46 2.49 3.36 17.21
CA ALA A 46 3.79 3.85 16.77
C ALA A 46 3.81 4.46 15.37
N VAL A 47 2.88 4.08 14.49
CA VAL A 47 2.88 4.53 13.07
C VAL A 47 2.09 5.81 12.83
N GLY A 48 1.37 6.33 13.84
CA GLY A 48 0.56 7.54 13.72
C GLY A 48 -0.74 7.34 12.93
N GLN A 49 -1.52 8.41 12.77
CA GLN A 49 -2.78 8.38 12.01
C GLN A 49 -2.51 7.98 10.55
N GLN A 50 -3.10 6.88 10.11
CA GLN A 50 -2.95 6.39 8.73
C GLN A 50 -4.01 7.00 7.81
N TYR A 51 -3.64 7.27 6.57
CA TYR A 51 -4.54 7.64 5.48
C TYR A 51 -4.42 6.61 4.37
N ALA A 52 -5.54 6.10 3.89
CA ALA A 52 -5.57 5.24 2.71
C ALA A 52 -5.80 6.11 1.46
N VAL A 53 -4.98 5.91 0.44
CA VAL A 53 -4.97 6.68 -0.81
C VAL A 53 -5.04 5.74 -2.00
N LEU A 54 -6.03 5.95 -2.85
CA LEU A 54 -6.16 5.28 -4.13
C LEU A 54 -5.68 6.24 -5.22
N ALA A 55 -4.66 5.82 -5.97
CA ALA A 55 -4.03 6.65 -6.99
C ALA A 55 -4.14 6.02 -8.38
N ASP A 56 -4.20 6.88 -9.39
CA ASP A 56 -4.03 6.48 -10.78
C ASP A 56 -2.57 6.02 -11.00
N PRO A 57 -2.35 4.81 -11.54
CA PRO A 57 -1.01 4.25 -11.66
C PRO A 57 -0.18 4.85 -12.80
N GLU A 58 -0.80 5.60 -13.72
CA GLU A 58 -0.13 6.25 -14.84
C GLU A 58 0.20 7.70 -14.53
N THR A 59 -0.72 8.43 -13.88
CA THR A 59 -0.50 9.85 -13.56
C THR A 59 0.01 10.08 -12.14
N GLY A 60 -0.22 9.15 -11.22
CA GLY A 60 0.03 9.33 -9.79
C GLY A 60 -1.03 10.17 -9.08
N ASP A 61 -2.09 10.59 -9.77
CA ASP A 61 -3.12 11.45 -9.20
C ASP A 61 -3.97 10.70 -8.16
N THR A 62 -4.31 11.38 -7.07
CA THR A 62 -5.25 10.85 -6.08
C THR A 62 -6.65 10.77 -6.67
N VAL A 63 -7.21 9.57 -6.70
CA VAL A 63 -8.59 9.31 -7.11
C VAL A 63 -9.53 9.37 -5.92
N ALA A 64 -9.11 8.79 -4.78
CA ALA A 64 -9.86 8.82 -3.54
C ALA A 64 -8.92 8.70 -2.34
N SER A 65 -9.29 9.29 -1.21
CA SER A 65 -8.57 9.12 0.04
C SER A 65 -9.50 9.13 1.26
N VAL A 66 -9.06 8.51 2.35
CA VAL A 66 -9.80 8.48 3.61
C VAL A 66 -8.85 8.32 4.79
N ALA A 67 -9.17 8.96 5.92
CA ALA A 67 -8.48 8.68 7.18
C ALA A 67 -8.88 7.29 7.68
N GLY A 68 -7.88 6.46 7.99
CA GLY A 68 -8.08 5.12 8.53
C GLY A 68 -8.63 5.15 9.95
N GLN A 69 -9.66 4.34 10.21
CA GLN A 69 -10.28 4.20 11.52
C GLN A 69 -9.45 3.26 12.39
N SER A 70 -8.84 3.80 13.44
CA SER A 70 -8.08 3.01 14.42
C SER A 70 -8.94 1.91 15.04
N GLN A 71 -8.38 0.71 15.12
CA GLN A 71 -8.98 -0.48 15.72
C GLN A 71 -8.26 -0.83 17.03
N ALA A 72 -8.90 -1.64 17.87
CA ALA A 72 -8.35 -2.06 19.16
C ALA A 72 -7.07 -2.92 19.04
N ASP A 73 -6.89 -3.60 17.91
CA ASP A 73 -5.69 -4.39 17.58
C ASP A 73 -4.54 -3.55 17.01
N GLY A 74 -4.72 -2.23 16.90
CA GLY A 74 -3.74 -1.31 16.33
C GLY A 74 -3.78 -1.20 14.80
N SER A 75 -4.66 -1.93 14.12
CA SER A 75 -4.88 -1.76 12.68
C SER A 75 -5.71 -0.50 12.38
N HIS A 76 -5.68 -0.05 11.13
CA HIS A 76 -6.51 1.04 10.63
C HIS A 76 -7.43 0.52 9.52
N ALA A 77 -8.74 0.48 9.79
CA ALA A 77 -9.74 0.10 8.79
C ALA A 77 -10.03 1.27 7.86
N PHE A 78 -10.23 1.00 6.57
CA PHE A 78 -10.56 2.03 5.58
C PHE A 78 -11.70 1.56 4.67
N VAL A 79 -12.49 2.53 4.20
CA VAL A 79 -13.51 2.32 3.16
C VAL A 79 -13.49 3.52 2.24
N LEU A 80 -13.12 3.30 0.98
CA LEU A 80 -13.21 4.29 -0.08
C LEU A 80 -14.55 4.08 -0.81
N ARG A 81 -15.32 5.14 -0.95
CA ARG A 81 -16.65 5.12 -1.57
C ARG A 81 -16.63 5.87 -2.89
N ASP A 82 -17.60 5.58 -3.74
CA ASP A 82 -17.82 6.28 -5.00
C ASP A 82 -16.59 6.29 -5.93
N VAL A 83 -15.78 5.21 -5.85
CA VAL A 83 -14.61 5.00 -6.70
C VAL A 83 -15.08 4.64 -8.11
N PRO A 84 -14.70 5.41 -9.15
CA PRO A 84 -15.02 5.07 -10.53
C PRO A 84 -14.44 3.72 -10.96
N ALA A 85 -15.03 3.10 -11.98
CA ALA A 85 -14.45 1.90 -12.55
C ALA A 85 -13.10 2.22 -13.21
N GLY A 86 -12.08 1.41 -12.95
CA GLY A 86 -10.72 1.70 -13.40
C GLY A 86 -9.68 0.74 -12.85
N THR A 87 -8.39 1.07 -13.06
CA THR A 87 -7.27 0.33 -12.50
C THR A 87 -6.43 1.27 -11.64
N TYR A 88 -6.20 0.91 -10.39
CA TYR A 88 -5.62 1.81 -9.39
C TYR A 88 -4.51 1.14 -8.57
N GLN A 89 -3.70 1.95 -7.91
CA GLN A 89 -2.79 1.52 -6.85
C GLN A 89 -3.30 2.03 -5.50
N LEU A 90 -3.13 1.24 -4.45
CA LEU A 90 -3.56 1.55 -3.10
C LEU A 90 -2.36 1.70 -2.17
N TYR A 91 -2.31 2.83 -1.49
CA TYR A 91 -1.27 3.21 -0.55
C TYR A 91 -1.87 3.51 0.82
N ALA A 92 -1.07 3.38 1.87
CA ALA A 92 -1.38 3.93 3.17
C ALA A 92 -0.12 4.46 3.86
N GLY A 93 -0.26 5.58 4.56
CA GLY A 93 0.83 6.21 5.29
C GLY A 93 0.33 7.28 6.26
N SER A 94 1.23 7.76 7.10
CA SER A 94 0.99 8.94 7.94
C SER A 94 1.11 10.23 7.12
N ASP A 95 0.59 11.31 7.68
CA ASP A 95 0.82 12.71 7.27
C ASP A 95 1.07 13.49 8.57
N SER A 96 2.32 13.51 9.00
CA SER A 96 2.76 13.83 10.35
C SER A 96 3.04 15.32 10.52
N ASP A 97 3.43 15.97 9.42
CA ASP A 97 3.62 17.41 9.30
C ASP A 97 2.43 18.13 8.65
N ASN A 98 1.40 17.37 8.21
CA ASN A 98 0.10 17.85 7.77
C ASN A 98 0.19 18.72 6.50
N ASP A 99 1.01 18.30 5.55
CA ASP A 99 1.23 18.96 4.25
C ASP A 99 0.33 18.40 3.12
N GLN A 100 -0.52 17.41 3.44
CA GLN A 100 -1.41 16.68 2.52
C GLN A 100 -0.72 15.68 1.60
N PHE A 101 0.51 15.30 1.93
CA PHE A 101 1.20 14.15 1.38
C PHE A 101 1.35 13.09 2.46
N ILE A 102 1.45 11.84 2.03
CA ILE A 102 1.78 10.71 2.90
C ILE A 102 3.06 10.08 2.42
N CYS A 103 3.69 9.28 3.28
CA CYS A 103 4.90 8.53 2.94
C CYS A 103 6.12 9.42 2.70
N ASP A 104 6.15 10.59 3.34
CA ASP A 104 7.34 11.44 3.36
C ASP A 104 8.46 10.83 4.20
N GLU A 105 9.63 11.48 4.18
CA GLU A 105 10.76 11.01 4.97
C GLU A 105 10.44 11.05 6.47
N GLY A 106 10.65 9.92 7.15
CA GLY A 106 10.31 9.78 8.56
C GLY A 106 8.85 9.40 8.81
N GLU A 107 8.06 9.25 7.75
CA GLU A 107 6.67 8.82 7.84
C GLU A 107 6.51 7.32 7.68
N SER A 108 5.42 6.81 8.24
CA SER A 108 4.99 5.44 7.96
C SER A 108 4.45 5.36 6.54
N CYS A 109 4.81 4.29 5.82
CA CYS A 109 4.38 4.07 4.46
C CYS A 109 4.15 2.60 4.14
N GLY A 110 3.18 2.32 3.27
CA GLY A 110 2.85 1.00 2.77
C GLY A 110 2.04 1.07 1.48
N ALA A 111 2.07 -0.02 0.71
CA ALA A 111 1.24 -0.18 -0.48
C ALA A 111 0.66 -1.60 -0.54
N TYR A 112 -0.47 -1.76 -1.22
CA TYR A 112 -1.06 -3.07 -1.41
C TYR A 112 -0.10 -3.98 -2.21
N LEU A 113 0.18 -5.15 -1.62
CA LEU A 113 1.28 -6.08 -1.91
C LEU A 113 2.68 -5.58 -1.48
N THR A 114 3.21 -4.49 -2.07
CA THR A 114 4.52 -3.94 -1.70
C THR A 114 4.73 -2.54 -2.27
N LEU A 115 5.55 -1.72 -1.61
CA LEU A 115 5.99 -0.40 -2.11
C LEU A 115 6.91 -0.49 -3.34
N GLU A 116 7.70 -1.56 -3.48
CA GLU A 116 8.64 -1.72 -4.60
C GLU A 116 7.94 -2.04 -5.93
N ALA A 117 6.75 -2.64 -5.84
CA ALA A 117 5.91 -3.02 -6.96
C ALA A 117 4.43 -2.98 -6.55
N PRO A 118 3.82 -1.78 -6.38
CA PRO A 118 2.45 -1.66 -5.93
C PRO A 118 1.48 -2.31 -6.91
N ALA A 119 0.58 -3.14 -6.39
CA ALA A 119 -0.33 -3.91 -7.21
C ALA A 119 -1.36 -3.03 -7.89
N ARG A 120 -1.71 -3.40 -9.12
CA ARG A 120 -2.82 -2.81 -9.88
C ARG A 120 -4.12 -3.51 -9.50
N ILE A 121 -5.06 -2.75 -8.95
CA ILE A 121 -6.37 -3.21 -8.51
C ILE A 121 -7.38 -2.79 -9.58
N ALA A 122 -8.00 -3.78 -10.24
CA ALA A 122 -9.13 -3.52 -11.12
C ALA A 122 -10.41 -3.31 -10.27
N VAL A 123 -11.03 -2.15 -10.43
CA VAL A 123 -12.29 -1.80 -9.78
C VAL A 123 -13.37 -1.80 -10.86
N ASP A 124 -14.20 -2.84 -10.85
CA ASP A 124 -15.43 -2.96 -11.66
C ASP A 124 -16.67 -3.21 -10.78
N ARG A 125 -16.45 -3.36 -9.47
CA ARG A 125 -17.41 -3.60 -8.39
C ARG A 125 -16.73 -3.36 -7.04
N ASP A 126 -17.46 -3.58 -5.95
CA ASP A 126 -16.89 -3.54 -4.60
C ASP A 126 -15.73 -4.53 -4.44
N VAL A 127 -14.57 -4.00 -4.06
CA VAL A 127 -13.36 -4.77 -3.76
C VAL A 127 -13.10 -4.73 -2.26
N GLY A 128 -12.86 -5.91 -1.65
CA GLY A 128 -12.60 -6.03 -0.21
C GLY A 128 -11.43 -6.96 0.10
N ARG A 129 -11.17 -7.14 1.40
CA ARG A 129 -10.06 -7.96 1.93
C ARG A 129 -8.66 -7.51 1.46
N LEU A 130 -8.53 -6.21 1.21
CA LEU A 130 -7.27 -5.56 0.85
C LEU A 130 -6.51 -5.22 2.15
N ASN A 131 -5.72 -6.18 2.64
CA ASN A 131 -4.92 -6.00 3.85
C ASN A 131 -3.44 -5.90 3.49
N PHE A 132 -2.77 -4.88 4.02
CA PHE A 132 -1.34 -4.62 3.84
C PHE A 132 -0.80 -3.84 5.03
N VAL A 133 0.52 -3.78 5.16
CA VAL A 133 1.20 -3.12 6.29
C VAL A 133 1.77 -1.78 5.83
N SER A 134 1.63 -0.75 6.66
CA SER A 134 2.43 0.47 6.60
C SER A 134 3.43 0.50 7.75
N GLY A 135 4.61 1.05 7.51
CA GLY A 135 5.66 1.14 8.52
C GLY A 135 6.77 2.10 8.12
N PHE A 136 7.68 2.37 9.05
CA PHE A 136 8.81 3.27 8.79
C PHE A 136 9.91 2.55 8.02
N THR A 137 10.35 3.13 6.91
CA THR A 137 11.55 2.69 6.21
C THR A 137 12.70 3.61 6.58
N VAL A 138 13.66 3.12 7.37
CA VAL A 138 14.85 3.92 7.72
C VAL A 138 15.85 3.86 6.56
N LYS A 139 15.96 4.94 5.79
CA LYS A 139 17.06 5.09 4.81
C LYS A 139 18.32 5.59 5.52
N LEU A 140 19.06 4.68 6.15
CA LEU A 140 20.41 4.98 6.68
C LEU A 140 21.42 5.03 5.53
N THR A 141 21.47 6.13 4.77
CA THR A 141 22.64 6.42 3.93
C THR A 141 22.74 7.92 3.66
N ALA A 142 23.61 8.59 4.41
CA ALA A 142 24.05 9.94 4.09
C ALA A 142 24.97 9.88 2.86
N THR A 143 24.45 10.21 1.68
CA THR A 143 25.26 10.68 0.55
C THR A 143 24.36 11.58 -0.32
N PRO A 144 24.69 12.85 -0.57
CA PRO A 144 23.90 13.68 -1.48
C PRO A 144 24.11 13.16 -2.90
N SER A 145 23.12 12.46 -3.44
CA SER A 145 23.08 12.10 -4.85
C SER A 145 22.01 12.93 -5.54
N SER A 146 22.46 13.97 -6.23
CA SER A 146 21.65 14.71 -7.19
C SER A 146 21.29 13.77 -8.35
N GLY A 147 20.11 13.15 -8.28
CA GLY A 147 19.60 12.26 -9.30
C GLY A 147 18.09 12.13 -9.16
N ALA A 148 17.37 12.68 -10.14
CA ALA A 148 15.91 12.68 -10.33
C ALA A 148 15.12 12.17 -9.12
N GLY A 149 14.87 13.09 -8.19
CA GLY A 149 14.13 12.81 -6.98
C GLY A 149 12.74 12.26 -7.28
N PHE A 150 12.28 11.39 -6.40
CA PHE A 150 10.87 11.45 -6.01
C PHE A 150 10.55 12.94 -5.74
N PRO A 151 9.37 13.45 -6.13
CA PRO A 151 8.98 14.79 -5.70
C PRO A 151 9.27 14.93 -4.20
N GLU A 152 9.78 16.09 -3.79
CA GLU A 152 10.14 16.36 -2.38
C GLU A 152 8.95 16.20 -1.42
N SER A 153 7.74 16.03 -1.95
CA SER A 153 6.53 15.63 -1.25
C SER A 153 6.10 14.24 -1.72
N GLY A 154 5.71 13.38 -0.78
CA GLY A 154 5.35 11.98 -0.95
C GLY A 154 4.14 11.72 -1.85
N ILE A 155 3.25 10.84 -1.44
CA ILE A 155 2.04 10.51 -2.20
C ILE A 155 0.96 11.51 -1.81
N PRO A 156 0.41 12.29 -2.75
CA PRO A 156 -0.67 13.21 -2.42
C PRO A 156 -1.87 12.43 -1.91
N ARG A 157 -2.42 12.81 -0.75
CA ARG A 157 -3.73 12.30 -0.30
C ARG A 157 -4.88 13.21 -0.70
N GLY A 158 -4.58 14.38 -1.26
CA GLY A 158 -5.57 15.38 -1.64
C GLY A 158 -6.38 15.92 -0.44
N PRO A 159 -7.30 16.87 -0.69
CA PRO A 159 -8.18 17.36 0.36
C PRO A 159 -9.12 16.23 0.83
N VAL A 160 -9.26 16.09 2.16
CA VAL A 160 -10.21 15.14 2.76
C VAL A 160 -11.61 15.49 2.24
N PRO A 161 -12.35 14.56 1.59
CA PRO A 161 -13.73 14.82 1.25
C PRO A 161 -14.48 15.09 2.56
N ALA A 162 -15.09 16.28 2.67
CA ALA A 162 -15.79 16.69 3.88
C ALA A 162 -16.82 15.61 4.24
N THR A 163 -16.59 14.89 5.33
CA THR A 163 -17.55 13.94 5.86
C THR A 163 -18.77 14.73 6.29
N GLY A 164 -19.76 14.82 5.39
CA GLY A 164 -21.06 15.37 5.71
C GLY A 164 -21.71 14.48 6.76
N ILE A 165 -21.58 14.84 8.03
CA ILE A 165 -22.41 14.31 9.09
C ILE A 165 -23.83 14.77 8.77
N ARG A 166 -24.61 13.92 8.09
CA ARG A 166 -26.07 14.06 8.13
C ARG A 166 -26.49 13.63 9.54
N ARG A 167 -26.87 14.63 10.34
CA ARG A 167 -27.67 14.46 11.55
C ARG A 167 -29.03 13.87 11.20
#